data_AF-A0A7X6VRH1-F1
#
_entry.id   AF-A0A7X6VRH1-F1
#
_cell.length_a   1.000
_cell.length_b   1.000
_cell.length_c   1.000
_cell.angle_alpha   90.00
_cell.angle_beta   90.00
_cell.angle_gamma   90.00
#
_symmetry.space_group_name_H-M   'P 1'
#
loop_
_entity.id
_entity.type
_entity.pdbx_description
1 polymer ?
#
loop_
_entity_poly.entity_id
_entity_poly.type
_entity_poly.pdbx_seq_one_letter_code
_entity_poly.pdbx_strand_id
1 'polypeptide(L)'
;PVVMIVGGVHGNETAGYRAANNVKDYSIKKGTLLVIPEANKLAIEAGRRSASGESDLNRQFPQSRSASPKGTLAKALFEVVKEYDVDWLMDMHEGFDYYKK
;
A
#
# COMPACT_ATOMS: atom_id res chain seq x y z
N PRO A 1 5.00 15.38 -11.66
CA PRO A 1 4.04 14.46 -11.02
C PRO A 1 4.69 13.74 -9.85
N VAL A 2 3.89 13.44 -8.83
CA VAL A 2 4.23 12.60 -7.69
C VAL A 2 3.52 11.27 -7.86
N VAL A 3 4.29 10.19 -8.00
CA VAL A 3 3.76 8.83 -8.13
C VAL A 3 4.10 8.08 -6.85
N MET A 4 3.08 7.48 -6.23
CA MET A 4 3.23 6.65 -5.05
C MET A 4 2.96 5.18 -5.39
N ILE A 5 3.89 4.32 -5.00
CA ILE A 5 3.78 2.87 -5.14
C ILE A 5 3.73 2.25 -3.75
N VAL A 6 2.71 1.43 -3.53
CA VAL A 6 2.47 0.73 -2.27
C VAL A 6 2.46 -0.78 -2.53
N GLY A 7 3.11 -1.52 -1.63
CA GLY A 7 3.06 -2.97 -1.59
C GLY A 7 2.78 -3.47 -0.17
N GLY A 8 2.25 -4.69 -0.08
CA GLY A 8 2.13 -5.37 1.21
C GLY A 8 1.07 -4.80 2.13
N VAL A 9 -0.01 -4.24 1.57
CA VAL A 9 -1.23 -3.93 2.34
C VAL A 9 -1.81 -5.20 2.97
N HIS A 10 -1.78 -6.31 2.22
CA HIS A 10 -1.92 -7.65 2.76
C HIS A 10 -0.57 -8.36 2.80
N GLY A 11 -0.26 -8.99 3.93
CA GLY A 11 1.06 -9.59 4.15
C GLY A 11 1.29 -10.93 3.44
N ASN A 12 0.23 -11.63 3.06
CA ASN A 12 0.31 -12.89 2.32
C ASN A 12 0.33 -12.72 0.79
N GLU A 13 0.31 -11.48 0.29
CA GLU A 13 0.34 -11.16 -1.15
C GLU A 13 1.78 -10.74 -1.53
N THR A 14 2.59 -11.73 -1.96
CA THR A 14 4.06 -11.67 -1.92
C THR A 14 4.69 -10.85 -3.05
N ALA A 15 4.19 -10.95 -4.27
CA ALA A 15 4.74 -10.25 -5.43
C ALA A 15 4.63 -8.74 -5.28
N GLY A 16 3.55 -8.24 -4.67
CA GLY A 16 3.33 -6.80 -4.47
C GLY A 16 4.47 -6.15 -3.68
N TYR A 17 4.69 -6.58 -2.43
CA TYR A 17 5.76 -5.98 -1.61
C TYR A 17 7.17 -6.29 -2.10
N ARG A 18 7.40 -7.41 -2.80
CA ARG A 18 8.70 -7.71 -3.43
C ARG A 18 8.98 -6.82 -4.64
N ALA A 19 7.98 -6.60 -5.50
CA ALA A 19 8.11 -5.69 -6.64
C ALA A 19 8.37 -4.26 -6.15
N ALA A 20 7.61 -3.79 -5.15
CA ALA A 20 7.84 -2.47 -4.56
C ALA A 20 9.24 -2.35 -3.95
N ASN A 21 9.74 -3.41 -3.29
CA ASN A 21 11.11 -3.44 -2.77
C ASN A 21 12.18 -3.29 -3.86
N ASN A 22 11.93 -3.75 -5.09
CA ASN A 22 12.84 -3.49 -6.21
C ASN A 22 12.69 -2.05 -6.75
N VAL A 23 11.45 -1.54 -6.80
CA VAL A 23 11.16 -0.21 -7.35
C VAL A 23 11.72 0.92 -6.48
N LYS A 24 11.85 0.72 -5.16
CA LYS A 24 12.42 1.74 -4.25
C LYS A 24 13.83 2.18 -4.63
N ASP A 25 14.58 1.32 -5.31
CA ASP A 25 15.98 1.57 -5.71
C ASP A 25 16.08 2.19 -7.12
N TYR A 26 14.94 2.50 -7.76
CA TYR A 26 14.93 3.07 -9.11
C TYR A 26 15.35 4.53 -9.11
N SER A 27 16.26 4.88 -10.03
CA SER A 27 16.60 6.27 -10.31
C SER A 27 15.66 6.84 -11.36
N ILE A 28 14.94 7.90 -11.01
CA ILE A 28 14.03 8.60 -11.92
C ILE A 28 14.64 9.89 -12.46
N LYS A 29 14.32 10.25 -13.70
CA LYS A 29 14.87 11.44 -14.36
C LYS A 29 14.10 12.74 -14.04
N LYS A 30 12.81 12.65 -13.72
CA LYS A 30 11.91 13.79 -13.46
C LYS A 30 10.74 13.35 -12.55
N GLY A 31 10.24 14.29 -11.76
CA GLY A 31 9.14 14.06 -10.82
C GLY A 31 9.62 13.47 -9.49
N THR A 32 8.67 12.94 -8.71
CA THR A 32 8.91 12.32 -7.41
C THR A 32 8.32 10.92 -7.42
N LEU A 33 9.11 9.92 -6.99
CA LEU A 33 8.67 8.55 -6.80
C LEU A 33 8.70 8.23 -5.30
N LEU A 34 7.54 8.00 -4.71
CA LEU A 34 7.38 7.55 -3.33
C LEU A 34 7.12 6.05 -3.34
N VAL A 35 7.87 5.29 -2.55
CA VAL A 35 7.71 3.83 -2.51
C VAL A 35 7.58 3.38 -1.06
N ILE A 36 6.45 2.76 -0.75
CA ILE A 36 6.19 2.10 0.53
C ILE A 36 6.08 0.59 0.26
N PRO A 37 7.19 -0.15 0.33
CA PRO A 37 7.20 -1.55 -0.08
C PRO A 37 6.49 -2.47 0.90
N GLU A 38 6.51 -2.15 2.20
CA GLU A 38 5.99 -3.00 3.27
C GLU A 38 4.96 -2.24 4.12
N ALA A 39 3.78 -1.97 3.54
CA ALA A 39 2.75 -1.17 4.19
C ALA A 39 2.22 -1.78 5.50
N ASN A 40 2.07 -3.10 5.56
CA ASN A 40 1.68 -3.84 6.75
C ASN A 40 2.77 -4.85 7.16
N LYS A 41 3.90 -4.31 7.64
CA LYS A 41 5.09 -5.10 7.99
C LYS A 41 4.80 -6.29 8.92
N LEU A 42 3.96 -6.11 9.94
CA LEU A 42 3.59 -7.19 10.85
C LEU A 42 2.79 -8.31 10.16
N ALA A 43 1.92 -7.97 9.20
CA ALA A 43 1.21 -8.98 8.42
C ALA A 43 2.17 -9.73 7.48
N ILE A 44 3.13 -9.02 6.88
CA ILE A 44 4.15 -9.58 5.99
C ILE A 44 5.04 -10.58 6.75
N GLU A 45 5.57 -10.18 7.91
CA GLU A 45 6.37 -11.04 8.78
C GLU A 45 5.61 -12.30 9.22
N ALA A 46 4.29 -12.16 9.42
CA ALA A 46 3.42 -13.28 9.79
C ALA A 46 2.96 -14.13 8.58
N GLY A 47 3.24 -13.73 7.35
CA GLY A 47 2.74 -14.39 6.13
C GLY A 47 1.20 -14.45 6.06
N ARG A 48 0.52 -13.44 6.62
CA ARG A 48 -0.94 -13.40 6.77
C ARG A 48 -1.53 -12.17 6.09
N ARG A 49 -2.82 -12.24 5.74
CA ARG A 49 -3.56 -11.11 5.17
C ARG A 49 -3.53 -9.87 6.06
N SER A 50 -3.72 -10.08 7.37
CA SER A 50 -3.66 -9.03 8.39
C SER A 50 -2.75 -9.45 9.53
N ALA A 51 -2.22 -8.48 10.26
CA ALA A 51 -1.47 -8.72 11.48
C ALA A 51 -2.38 -9.32 12.57
N SER A 52 -1.80 -10.07 13.50
CA SER A 52 -2.57 -10.70 14.58
C SER A 52 -3.28 -9.66 15.43
N GLY A 53 -4.59 -9.83 15.63
CA GLY A 53 -5.42 -8.88 16.38
C GLY A 53 -5.85 -7.63 15.60
N GLU A 54 -5.37 -7.45 14.36
CA GLU A 54 -5.72 -6.33 13.50
C GLU A 54 -6.76 -6.73 12.46
N SER A 55 -7.56 -5.75 12.02
CA SER A 55 -8.49 -5.93 10.90
C SER A 55 -7.78 -5.80 9.56
N ASP A 56 -8.47 -6.15 8.47
CA ASP A 56 -7.99 -5.94 7.10
C ASP A 56 -7.70 -4.45 6.85
N LEU A 57 -6.42 -4.12 6.61
CA LEU A 57 -5.96 -2.75 6.36
C LEU A 57 -6.67 -2.12 5.15
N ASN A 58 -6.99 -2.91 4.12
CA ASN A 58 -7.72 -2.46 2.94
C ASN A 58 -9.23 -2.25 3.22
N ARG A 59 -9.67 -2.30 4.48
CA ARG A 59 -11.01 -1.87 4.93
C ARG A 59 -10.95 -0.66 5.86
N GLN A 60 -9.76 -0.14 6.12
CA GLN A 60 -9.53 0.96 7.06
C GLN A 60 -9.40 2.32 6.38
N PHE A 61 -9.28 2.39 5.05
CA PHE A 61 -9.22 3.65 4.31
C PHE A 61 -10.60 4.34 4.17
N PRO A 62 -10.63 5.67 3.98
CA PRO A 62 -11.87 6.40 3.72
C PRO A 62 -12.58 5.90 2.46
N GLN A 63 -13.91 5.73 2.55
CA GLN A 63 -14.76 5.37 1.41
C GLN A 63 -15.57 6.57 0.88
N SER A 64 -15.39 7.75 1.47
CA SER A 64 -16.03 8.99 1.03
C SER A 64 -15.20 10.20 1.45
N ARG A 65 -15.50 11.36 0.87
CA ARG A 65 -14.77 12.61 1.13
C ARG A 65 -14.85 13.08 2.58
N SER A 66 -15.92 12.73 3.31
CA SER A 66 -16.12 13.09 4.71
C SER A 66 -15.65 12.02 5.70
N ALA A 67 -15.23 10.85 5.21
CA ALA A 67 -14.74 9.78 6.07
C ALA A 67 -13.25 9.96 6.38
N SER A 68 -12.84 9.47 7.55
CA SER A 68 -11.44 9.43 7.99
C SER A 68 -10.91 8.00 8.00
N PRO A 69 -9.61 7.80 7.74
CA PRO A 69 -8.99 6.49 7.89
C PRO A 69 -9.05 6.01 9.34
N LYS A 70 -9.17 4.69 9.51
CA LYS A 70 -9.24 4.01 10.80
C LYS A 70 -7.89 3.32 11.09
N GLY A 71 -7.52 3.19 12.36
CA GLY A 71 -6.24 2.57 12.72
C GLY A 71 -5.02 3.42 12.35
N THR A 72 -3.85 3.03 12.87
CA THR A 72 -2.61 3.82 12.75
C THR A 72 -2.03 3.76 11.34
N LEU A 73 -1.98 2.56 10.72
CA LEU A 73 -1.37 2.38 9.41
C LEU A 73 -2.15 3.09 8.30
N ALA A 74 -3.48 2.94 8.24
CA ALA A 74 -4.27 3.62 7.22
C ALA A 74 -4.22 5.14 7.35
N LYS A 75 -4.16 5.66 8.60
CA LYS A 75 -3.96 7.10 8.85
C LYS A 75 -2.62 7.58 8.29
N ALA A 76 -1.52 6.92 8.64
CA ALA A 76 -0.19 7.29 8.17
C ALA A 76 -0.08 7.23 6.64
N LEU A 77 -0.56 6.16 6.01
CA LEU A 77 -0.54 6.02 4.54
C LEU A 77 -1.37 7.10 3.86
N PHE A 78 -2.55 7.40 4.39
CA PHE A 78 -3.43 8.44 3.86
C PHE A 78 -2.87 9.86 4.07
N GLU A 79 -2.16 10.08 5.18
CA GLU A 79 -1.43 11.32 5.43
C GLU A 79 -0.30 11.52 4.42
N VAL A 80 0.50 10.49 4.11
CA VAL A 80 1.54 10.56 3.06
C VAL A 80 0.94 10.94 1.71
N VAL A 81 -0.20 10.33 1.34
CA VAL A 81 -0.90 10.67 0.07
C VAL A 81 -1.23 12.16 0.01
N LYS A 82 -1.66 12.75 1.13
CA LYS A 82 -2.02 14.17 1.20
C LYS A 82 -0.83 15.10 1.30
N GLU A 83 0.15 14.74 2.13
CA GLU A 83 1.34 15.55 2.40
C GLU A 83 2.16 15.78 1.13
N TYR A 84 2.26 14.75 0.29
CA TYR A 84 3.02 14.81 -0.95
C TYR A 84 2.19 15.20 -2.18
N ASP A 85 0.90 15.51 -2.01
CA ASP A 85 -0.03 15.83 -3.10
C ASP A 85 0.07 14.80 -4.26
N VAL A 86 -0.12 13.52 -3.92
CA VAL A 86 0.10 12.40 -4.85
C VAL A 86 -0.85 12.47 -6.04
N ASP A 87 -0.30 12.56 -7.25
CA ASP A 87 -1.07 12.57 -8.51
C ASP A 87 -1.57 11.15 -8.87
N TRP A 88 -0.73 10.14 -8.66
CA TRP A 88 -1.02 8.75 -9.00
C TRP A 88 -0.59 7.82 -7.87
N LEU A 89 -1.52 6.98 -7.42
CA LEU A 89 -1.25 5.92 -6.46
C LEU A 89 -1.47 4.56 -7.12
N MET A 90 -0.46 3.69 -7.04
CA MET A 90 -0.53 2.30 -7.47
C MET A 90 -0.29 1.40 -6.25
N ASP A 91 -1.32 0.64 -5.88
CA ASP A 91 -1.26 -0.33 -4.81
C ASP A 91 -1.27 -1.75 -5.40
N MET A 92 -0.23 -2.53 -5.12
CA MET A 92 0.01 -3.83 -5.76
C MET A 92 -0.48 -4.99 -4.88
N HIS A 93 -1.44 -5.75 -5.41
CA HIS A 93 -2.10 -6.89 -4.73
C HIS A 93 -1.97 -8.18 -5.53
N GLU A 94 -2.19 -9.31 -4.85
CA GLU A 94 -2.34 -10.63 -5.47
C GLU A 94 -3.74 -11.19 -5.25
N GLY A 95 -4.26 -11.93 -6.24
CA GLY A 95 -5.50 -12.68 -6.13
C GLY A 95 -5.27 -14.17 -6.27
N PHE A 96 -6.12 -14.98 -5.65
CA PHE A 96 -6.19 -16.40 -5.93
C PHE A 96 -7.04 -16.56 -7.20
N ASP A 97 -6.43 -16.98 -8.31
CA ASP A 97 -7.04 -17.16 -9.64
C ASP A 97 -7.08 -15.90 -10.54
N TYR A 98 -7.53 -16.10 -11.77
CA TYR A 98 -7.53 -15.13 -12.85
C TYR A 98 -8.92 -14.51 -13.02
N TYR A 99 -8.97 -13.19 -13.14
CA TYR A 99 -10.18 -12.50 -13.55
C TYR A 99 -10.58 -12.91 -14.98
N LYS A 100 -11.80 -13.44 -15.13
CA LYS A 100 -12.47 -13.64 -16.43
C LYS A 100 -13.75 -12.82 -16.42
N LYS A 101 -13.94 -12.03 -17.49
CA LYS A 101 -15.12 -11.18 -17.70
C LYS A 101 -16.25 -11.96 -18.36
#